data_AF-A0A814MQX9-F1
#
_entry.id   AF-A0A814MQX9-F1
#
_cell.length_a   1.000
_cell.length_b   1.000
_cell.length_c   1.000
_cell.angle_alpha   90.00
_cell.angle_beta   90.00
_cell.angle_gamma   90.00
#
_symmetry.space_group_name_H-M   'P 1'
#
loop_
_entity.id
_entity.type
_entity.pdbx_description
1 polymer ?
#
loop_
_entity_poly.entity_id
_entity_poly.type
_entity_poly.pdbx_seq_one_letter_code
_entity_poly.pdbx_strand_id
1 'polypeptide(L)'
;SDGIDRVTVLPFTENIDSFKSFVTSVSATGGADQCEDIFGGLEEVNKLSWSNMSRILFHIGDAPCHGKRFHLNCFDDYPAGDPRGLNITDLMKGIAEKNINYYFAEINNTTIKMIDEFSNELTSLNGNKINVLKLAAVDGLTELVTASVMKTISESKSLSMHSMRGKKMRTIAVDKSYLTWNKDKMKSLDAILYKAVFTGGVEDIRHQSIEFVKENVRILIAEKPFAKGAIRYAYTGLLNDSERIVIKQSASLDPEHNTMKFYKEMIEIQVVSKILAQKFFELVKLAKKVSFLDVSLIQIVETGEYFTIEDFIPGEFVKWMNNCGFLNEDIYSCTLDAFSHWSYQITDEYLIVNDLQGILVDNKDYVLTDPAISSPEGYDRFSTTNLALKGVKKFFQTHQCNHICKHLKLMKHRYQKLDDRDMNSMMTKILA
;
A
#
# COMPACT_ATOMS: atom_id res chain seq x y z
N SER A 1 -35.52 4.10 21.43
CA SER A 1 -34.47 4.56 20.51
C SER A 1 -34.20 6.02 20.82
N ASP A 2 -32.93 6.40 20.91
CA ASP A 2 -32.49 7.74 21.32
C ASP A 2 -32.66 8.82 20.23
N GLY A 3 -33.58 8.59 19.29
CA GLY A 3 -33.98 9.57 18.28
C GLY A 3 -32.83 10.11 17.43
N ILE A 4 -32.71 11.44 17.39
CA ILE A 4 -31.71 12.18 16.61
C ILE A 4 -30.36 12.23 17.36
N ASP A 5 -30.38 12.00 18.68
CA ASP A 5 -29.20 12.12 19.56
C ASP A 5 -28.39 10.81 19.64
N ARG A 6 -28.75 9.79 18.85
CA ARG A 6 -28.09 8.48 18.82
C ARG A 6 -26.61 8.50 18.46
N VAL A 7 -26.17 9.47 17.65
CA VAL A 7 -24.80 9.58 17.17
C VAL A 7 -24.43 11.05 17.14
N THR A 8 -23.28 11.38 17.74
CA THR A 8 -22.69 12.71 17.63
C THR A 8 -21.52 12.65 16.67
N VAL A 9 -21.46 13.57 15.70
CA VAL A 9 -20.43 13.60 14.65
C VAL A 9 -19.69 14.94 14.65
N LEU A 10 -18.36 14.87 14.68
CA LEU A 10 -17.51 16.01 14.36
C LEU A 10 -16.91 15.80 12.95
N PRO A 11 -17.18 16.69 11.98
CA PRO A 11 -16.49 16.67 10.70
C PRO A 11 -14.97 16.81 10.87
N PHE A 12 -14.19 16.28 9.91
CA PHE A 12 -12.74 16.44 9.95
C PHE A 12 -12.33 17.91 10.10
N THR A 13 -11.46 18.17 11.07
CA THR A 13 -10.98 19.51 11.41
C THR A 13 -9.48 19.49 11.69
N GLU A 14 -8.79 20.56 11.31
CA GLU A 14 -7.39 20.82 11.68
C GLU A 14 -7.30 21.58 13.03
N ASN A 15 -8.43 22.02 13.58
CA ASN A 15 -8.49 22.76 14.84
C ASN A 15 -8.53 21.79 16.03
N ILE A 16 -7.39 21.70 16.72
CA ILE A 16 -7.20 20.84 17.90
C ILE A 16 -8.14 21.24 19.05
N ASP A 17 -8.39 22.53 19.25
CA ASP A 17 -9.24 23.01 20.35
C ASP A 17 -10.71 22.69 20.10
N SER A 18 -11.16 22.76 18.83
CA SER A 18 -12.49 22.28 18.45
C SER A 18 -12.65 20.79 18.71
N PHE A 19 -11.65 19.97 18.37
CA PHE A 19 -11.67 18.54 18.65
C PHE A 19 -11.72 18.25 20.16
N LYS A 20 -10.86 18.91 20.95
CA LYS A 20 -10.86 18.76 22.42
C LYS A 20 -12.20 19.14 23.03
N SER A 21 -12.76 20.27 22.61
CA SER A 21 -14.06 20.75 23.11
C SER A 21 -15.18 19.76 22.77
N PHE A 22 -15.18 19.23 21.55
CA PHE A 22 -16.13 18.21 21.12
C PHE A 22 -16.01 16.93 21.96
N VAL A 23 -14.81 16.33 22.04
CA VAL A 23 -14.62 15.08 22.81
C VAL A 23 -14.95 15.26 24.28
N THR A 24 -14.63 16.42 24.87
CA THR A 24 -15.00 16.74 26.27
C THR A 24 -16.52 16.84 26.46
N SER A 25 -17.27 17.24 25.41
CA SER A 25 -18.72 17.34 25.45
C SER A 25 -19.45 16.00 25.24
N VAL A 26 -18.75 14.98 24.71
CA VAL A 26 -19.34 13.65 24.51
C VAL A 26 -19.43 12.95 25.85
N SER A 27 -20.65 12.58 26.24
CA SER A 27 -20.92 11.74 27.41
C SER A 27 -21.64 10.49 26.95
N ALA A 28 -21.21 9.34 27.47
CA ALA A 28 -22.01 8.12 27.35
C ALA A 28 -23.26 8.27 28.22
N THR A 29 -24.40 7.85 27.69
CA THR A 29 -25.65 7.67 28.43
C THR A 29 -26.00 6.20 28.39
N GLY A 30 -26.50 5.65 29.50
CA GLY A 30 -26.82 4.22 29.57
C GLY A 30 -28.00 3.84 28.67
N GLY A 31 -27.92 2.65 28.07
CA GLY A 31 -29.02 1.97 27.40
C GLY A 31 -29.82 1.06 28.33
N ALA A 32 -30.87 0.44 27.80
CA ALA A 32 -31.67 -0.57 28.51
C ALA A 32 -31.06 -1.99 28.41
N ASP A 33 -30.14 -2.20 27.47
CA ASP A 33 -29.48 -3.47 27.21
C ASP A 33 -27.94 -3.34 27.12
N GLN A 34 -27.27 -4.43 26.75
CA GLN A 34 -25.80 -4.51 26.72
C GLN A 34 -25.19 -4.26 25.33
N CYS A 35 -26.01 -4.11 24.30
CA CYS A 35 -25.57 -3.94 22.91
C CYS A 35 -25.64 -2.47 22.49
N GLU A 36 -24.71 -2.04 21.65
CA GLU A 36 -24.59 -0.63 21.23
C GLU A 36 -24.95 -0.40 19.75
N ASP A 37 -25.38 0.83 19.41
CA ASP A 37 -25.67 1.26 18.02
C ASP A 37 -24.39 1.55 17.21
N ILE A 38 -23.60 0.50 17.00
CA ILE A 38 -22.38 0.56 16.18
C ILE A 38 -22.71 0.78 14.70
N PHE A 39 -23.87 0.32 14.23
CA PHE A 39 -24.26 0.46 12.82
C PHE A 39 -24.52 1.92 12.47
N GLY A 40 -25.18 2.69 13.35
CA GLY A 40 -25.30 4.14 13.22
C GLY A 40 -23.96 4.84 13.19
N GLY A 41 -23.02 4.48 14.06
CA GLY A 41 -21.66 5.02 14.03
C GLY A 41 -20.94 4.76 12.70
N LEU A 42 -20.99 3.53 12.19
CA LEU A 42 -20.36 3.15 10.91
C LEU A 42 -21.05 3.78 9.69
N GLU A 43 -22.34 4.06 9.77
CA GLU A 43 -23.08 4.82 8.75
C GLU A 43 -22.51 6.24 8.64
N GLU A 44 -22.30 6.92 9.76
CA GLU A 44 -21.72 8.27 9.79
C GLU A 44 -20.25 8.28 9.37
N VAL A 45 -19.46 7.28 9.78
CA VAL A 45 -18.10 7.05 9.25
C VAL A 45 -18.10 7.03 7.72
N ASN A 46 -19.09 6.40 7.10
CA ASN A 46 -19.20 6.33 5.64
C ASN A 46 -19.60 7.64 4.96
N LYS A 47 -20.19 8.59 5.70
CA LYS A 47 -20.60 9.91 5.22
C LYS A 47 -19.48 10.96 5.37
N LEU A 48 -18.49 10.74 6.22
CA LEU A 48 -17.37 11.67 6.41
C LEU A 48 -16.56 11.91 5.11
N SER A 49 -16.01 13.12 4.98
CA SER A 49 -15.26 13.58 3.81
C SER A 49 -13.82 13.05 3.77
N TRP A 50 -13.64 11.75 3.51
CA TRP A 50 -12.33 11.08 3.46
C TRP A 50 -11.48 11.49 2.23
N SER A 51 -10.82 12.66 2.33
CA SER A 51 -10.04 13.25 1.24
C SER A 51 -8.58 12.77 1.16
N ASN A 52 -7.97 12.46 2.32
CA ASN A 52 -6.57 12.05 2.41
C ASN A 52 -6.37 10.59 1.99
N MET A 53 -5.14 10.22 1.60
CA MET A 53 -4.81 8.85 1.18
C MET A 53 -4.65 7.90 2.37
N SER A 54 -4.02 8.35 3.45
CA SER A 54 -4.00 7.63 4.72
C SER A 54 -5.32 7.90 5.44
N ARG A 55 -6.17 6.88 5.54
CA ARG A 55 -7.48 6.96 6.17
C ARG A 55 -7.49 5.93 7.28
N ILE A 56 -7.77 6.38 8.49
CA ILE A 56 -7.66 5.56 9.69
C ILE A 56 -8.94 5.72 10.49
N LEU A 57 -9.56 4.60 10.82
CA LEU A 57 -10.67 4.51 11.76
C LEU A 57 -10.15 3.83 13.02
N PHE A 58 -10.22 4.52 14.16
CA PHE A 58 -10.08 3.89 15.47
C PHE A 58 -11.47 3.74 16.08
N HIS A 59 -11.90 2.50 16.26
CA HIS A 59 -13.10 2.16 17.00
C HIS A 59 -12.68 1.69 18.38
N ILE A 60 -13.17 2.36 19.41
CA ILE A 60 -12.93 2.03 20.81
C ILE A 60 -14.28 1.66 21.40
N GLY A 61 -14.38 0.46 21.98
CA GLY A 61 -15.63 -0.02 22.57
C GLY A 61 -15.42 -1.24 23.45
N ASP A 62 -16.29 -1.39 24.45
CA ASP A 62 -16.28 -2.46 25.45
C ASP A 62 -17.54 -3.36 25.39
N ALA A 63 -18.41 -3.14 24.40
CA ALA A 63 -19.65 -3.87 24.20
C ALA A 63 -19.88 -4.21 22.71
N PRO A 64 -20.55 -5.34 22.40
CA PRO A 64 -20.86 -5.73 21.03
C PRO A 64 -22.02 -4.91 20.44
N CYS A 65 -22.21 -5.00 19.12
CA CYS A 65 -23.37 -4.40 18.45
C CYS A 65 -24.63 -5.27 18.54
N HIS A 66 -25.79 -4.67 18.30
CA HIS A 66 -27.06 -5.40 18.16
C HIS A 66 -27.01 -6.47 17.06
N GLY A 67 -27.74 -7.57 17.28
CA GLY A 67 -27.90 -8.69 16.37
C GLY A 67 -27.22 -9.96 16.88
N LYS A 68 -27.98 -11.06 16.99
CA LYS A 68 -27.50 -12.38 17.47
C LYS A 68 -26.32 -12.96 16.67
N ARG A 69 -26.09 -12.45 15.46
CA ARG A 69 -24.92 -12.78 14.65
C ARG A 69 -23.61 -12.31 15.31
N PHE A 70 -23.61 -11.20 16.05
CA PHE A 70 -22.40 -10.50 16.46
C PHE A 70 -21.97 -10.76 17.91
N HIS A 71 -22.78 -11.49 18.69
CA HIS A 71 -22.46 -11.83 20.08
C HIS A 71 -22.99 -13.23 20.43
N LEU A 72 -22.64 -13.74 21.63
CA LEU A 72 -23.05 -15.07 22.11
C LEU A 72 -23.97 -15.01 23.33
N ASN A 73 -23.61 -14.22 24.33
CA ASN A 73 -24.29 -14.17 25.63
C ASN A 73 -24.53 -12.71 26.06
N CYS A 74 -25.10 -11.90 25.16
CA CYS A 74 -25.45 -10.51 25.42
C CYS A 74 -26.97 -10.35 25.57
N PHE A 75 -27.42 -9.57 26.56
CA PHE A 75 -28.81 -9.12 26.59
C PHE A 75 -28.98 -8.06 25.50
N ASP A 76 -29.82 -8.35 24.51
CA ASP A 76 -29.97 -7.59 23.26
C ASP A 76 -31.45 -7.39 22.95
N ASP A 77 -31.91 -6.15 23.06
CA ASP A 77 -33.29 -5.74 22.76
C ASP A 77 -33.56 -5.70 21.24
N TYR A 78 -32.52 -5.76 20.41
CA TYR A 78 -32.58 -5.74 18.94
C TYR A 78 -31.87 -6.97 18.33
N PRO A 79 -32.30 -8.21 18.65
CA PRO A 79 -31.62 -9.43 18.25
C PRO A 79 -31.63 -9.70 16.74
N ALA A 80 -32.49 -9.01 15.98
CA ALA A 80 -32.56 -9.07 14.53
C ALA A 80 -31.56 -8.12 13.82
N GLY A 81 -30.82 -7.30 14.57
CA GLY A 81 -29.90 -6.29 14.04
C GLY A 81 -30.47 -4.86 14.11
N ASP A 82 -29.89 -3.95 13.34
CA ASP A 82 -30.29 -2.53 13.34
C ASP A 82 -31.76 -2.36 12.91
N PRO A 83 -32.61 -1.68 13.71
CA PRO A 83 -34.05 -1.55 13.45
C PRO A 83 -34.38 -0.68 12.23
N ARG A 84 -33.42 0.06 11.67
CA ARG A 84 -33.59 0.87 10.44
C ARG A 84 -33.26 0.07 9.18
N GLY A 85 -32.80 -1.18 9.33
CA GLY A 85 -32.45 -2.07 8.22
C GLY A 85 -31.05 -1.82 7.67
N LEU A 86 -30.16 -1.13 8.40
CA LEU A 86 -28.75 -1.07 8.02
C LEU A 86 -28.16 -2.49 8.09
N ASN A 87 -27.38 -2.86 7.08
CA ASN A 87 -26.68 -4.14 7.06
C ASN A 87 -25.17 -3.94 7.09
N ILE A 88 -24.48 -4.90 7.71
CA ILE A 88 -23.04 -4.81 7.92
C ILE A 88 -22.25 -4.87 6.60
N THR A 89 -22.75 -5.61 5.61
CA THR A 89 -22.08 -5.79 4.32
C THR A 89 -21.96 -4.47 3.56
N ASP A 90 -23.01 -3.66 3.52
CA ASP A 90 -23.00 -2.34 2.87
C ASP A 90 -22.12 -1.34 3.64
N LEU A 91 -22.16 -1.39 4.98
CA LEU A 91 -21.30 -0.56 5.82
C LEU A 91 -19.82 -0.88 5.61
N MET A 92 -19.45 -2.17 5.61
CA MET A 92 -18.09 -2.64 5.33
C MET A 92 -17.66 -2.36 3.90
N LYS A 93 -18.58 -2.45 2.92
CA LYS A 93 -18.31 -2.08 1.54
C LYS A 93 -17.92 -0.61 1.42
N GLY A 94 -18.64 0.29 2.10
CA GLY A 94 -18.29 1.71 2.14
C GLY A 94 -16.91 1.98 2.74
N ILE A 95 -16.53 1.25 3.80
CA ILE A 95 -15.19 1.30 4.42
C ILE A 95 -14.13 0.78 3.45
N ALA A 96 -14.42 -0.32 2.77
CA ALA A 96 -13.53 -0.99 1.82
C ALA A 96 -13.26 -0.13 0.57
N GLU A 97 -14.29 0.45 -0.04
CA GLU A 97 -14.19 1.33 -1.21
C GLU A 97 -13.40 2.61 -0.91
N LYS A 98 -13.52 3.10 0.34
CA LYS A 98 -12.74 4.23 0.84
C LYS A 98 -11.34 3.81 1.31
N ASN A 99 -10.98 2.52 1.28
CA ASN A 99 -9.68 2.01 1.73
C ASN A 99 -9.30 2.55 3.13
N ILE A 100 -10.25 2.51 4.05
CA ILE A 100 -10.05 2.95 5.44
C ILE A 100 -9.34 1.82 6.21
N ASN A 101 -8.23 2.15 6.88
CA ASN A 101 -7.55 1.24 7.78
C ASN A 101 -8.33 1.19 9.09
N TYR A 102 -8.98 0.05 9.33
CA TYR A 102 -9.85 -0.13 10.48
C TYR A 102 -9.05 -0.76 11.63
N TYR A 103 -8.91 0.00 12.70
CA TYR A 103 -8.35 -0.39 13.99
C TYR A 103 -9.48 -0.52 15.02
N PHE A 104 -9.50 -1.62 15.77
CA PHE A 104 -10.42 -1.81 16.90
C PHE A 104 -9.61 -1.94 18.18
N ALA A 105 -9.81 -1.01 19.12
CA ALA A 105 -9.23 -1.06 20.46
C ALA A 105 -10.13 -1.92 21.36
N GLU A 106 -9.76 -3.18 21.52
CA GLU A 106 -10.48 -4.17 22.31
C GLU A 106 -10.22 -3.94 23.80
N ILE A 107 -11.26 -3.53 24.54
CA ILE A 107 -11.20 -3.33 26.00
C ILE A 107 -11.43 -4.66 26.74
N ASN A 108 -12.30 -5.51 26.20
CA ASN A 108 -12.59 -6.82 26.77
C ASN A 108 -13.04 -7.82 25.67
N ASN A 109 -13.20 -9.09 26.04
CA ASN A 109 -13.47 -10.17 25.09
C ASN A 109 -14.92 -10.24 24.57
N THR A 110 -15.84 -9.39 25.03
CA THR A 110 -17.25 -9.44 24.60
C THR A 110 -17.45 -9.03 23.15
N THR A 111 -16.51 -8.23 22.60
CA THR A 111 -16.53 -7.72 21.22
C THR A 111 -15.93 -8.69 20.19
N ILE A 112 -15.28 -9.78 20.61
CA ILE A 112 -14.51 -10.67 19.72
C ILE A 112 -15.35 -11.17 18.55
N LYS A 113 -16.56 -11.69 18.82
CA LYS A 113 -17.41 -12.25 17.76
C LYS A 113 -17.86 -11.18 16.76
N MET A 114 -18.15 -9.97 17.22
CA MET A 114 -18.49 -8.85 16.35
C MET A 114 -17.31 -8.48 15.44
N ILE A 115 -16.11 -8.39 16.02
CA ILE A 115 -14.88 -8.09 15.29
C ILE A 115 -14.62 -9.15 14.22
N ASP A 116 -14.76 -10.44 14.55
CA ASP A 116 -14.57 -11.54 13.60
C ASP A 116 -15.55 -11.45 12.43
N GLU A 117 -16.84 -11.24 12.71
CA GLU A 117 -17.85 -11.08 11.67
C GLU A 117 -17.57 -9.86 10.77
N PHE A 118 -17.23 -8.71 11.35
CA PHE A 118 -16.91 -7.51 10.58
C PHE A 118 -15.63 -7.70 9.76
N SER A 119 -14.61 -8.34 10.33
CA SER A 119 -13.35 -8.62 9.67
C SER A 119 -13.52 -9.63 8.53
N ASN A 120 -14.42 -10.60 8.67
CA ASN A 120 -14.76 -11.55 7.60
C ASN A 120 -15.44 -10.85 6.42
N GLU A 121 -16.40 -9.97 6.69
CA GLU A 121 -17.05 -9.14 5.66
C GLU A 121 -16.00 -8.27 4.94
N LEU A 122 -15.15 -7.56 5.69
CA LEU A 122 -14.09 -6.73 5.12
C LEU A 122 -13.09 -7.55 4.29
N THR A 123 -12.67 -8.72 4.79
CA THR A 123 -11.76 -9.63 4.08
C THR A 123 -12.38 -10.10 2.76
N SER A 124 -13.67 -10.41 2.76
CA SER A 124 -14.38 -10.82 1.54
C SER A 124 -14.48 -9.70 0.50
N LEU A 125 -14.56 -8.44 0.94
CA LEU A 125 -14.73 -7.27 0.08
C LEU A 125 -13.41 -6.76 -0.48
N ASN A 126 -12.36 -6.70 0.33
CA ASN A 126 -11.08 -6.15 -0.08
C ASN A 126 -9.84 -6.86 0.46
N GLY A 127 -9.96 -8.00 1.12
CA GLY A 127 -8.83 -8.72 1.70
C GLY A 127 -8.23 -8.09 2.95
N ASN A 128 -8.71 -6.90 3.36
CA ASN A 128 -8.25 -6.26 4.59
C ASN A 128 -8.95 -6.90 5.79
N LYS A 129 -8.25 -6.88 6.92
CA LYS A 129 -8.78 -7.28 8.22
C LYS A 129 -8.85 -6.08 9.16
N ILE A 130 -9.69 -6.21 10.18
CA ILE A 130 -9.66 -5.27 11.30
C ILE A 130 -8.38 -5.53 12.09
N ASN A 131 -7.63 -4.46 12.33
CA ASN A 131 -6.44 -4.50 13.17
C ASN A 131 -6.87 -4.42 14.63
N VAL A 132 -6.86 -5.55 15.32
CA VAL A 132 -7.27 -5.63 16.72
C VAL A 132 -6.12 -5.24 17.62
N LEU A 133 -6.40 -4.34 18.55
CA LEU A 133 -5.46 -3.70 19.44
C LEU A 133 -5.96 -3.91 20.86
N LYS A 134 -5.30 -4.77 21.62
CA LYS A 134 -5.73 -5.06 23.00
C LYS A 134 -5.38 -3.89 23.91
N LEU A 135 -6.40 -3.25 24.49
CA LEU A 135 -6.24 -2.14 25.40
C LEU A 135 -6.33 -2.65 26.85
N ALA A 136 -5.19 -3.01 27.43
CA ALA A 136 -5.12 -3.48 28.81
C ALA A 136 -5.35 -2.37 29.86
N ALA A 137 -5.01 -1.12 29.52
CA ALA A 137 -5.19 0.05 30.36
C ALA A 137 -5.32 1.31 29.50
N VAL A 138 -6.03 2.32 30.00
CA VAL A 138 -6.29 3.60 29.29
C VAL A 138 -4.98 4.30 28.89
N ASP A 139 -3.95 4.23 29.74
CA ASP A 139 -2.64 4.84 29.46
C ASP A 139 -1.96 4.26 28.21
N GLY A 140 -2.26 3.00 27.87
CA GLY A 140 -1.76 2.35 26.66
C GLY A 140 -2.37 2.88 25.36
N LEU A 141 -3.51 3.59 25.42
CA LEU A 141 -4.23 4.05 24.24
C LEU A 141 -3.39 5.05 23.42
N THR A 142 -2.68 5.96 24.09
CA THR A 142 -1.87 6.98 23.42
C THR A 142 -0.75 6.35 22.61
N GLU A 143 0.00 5.43 23.22
CA GLU A 143 1.10 4.72 22.56
C GLU A 143 0.60 3.91 21.38
N LEU A 144 -0.50 3.20 21.59
CA LEU A 144 -1.10 2.30 20.62
C LEU A 144 -1.66 3.06 19.41
N VAL A 145 -2.43 4.14 19.65
CA VAL A 145 -2.92 5.02 18.57
C VAL A 145 -1.74 5.65 17.84
N THR A 146 -0.73 6.15 18.58
CA THR A 146 0.44 6.76 17.96
C THR A 146 1.20 5.77 17.08
N ALA A 147 1.47 4.56 17.57
CA ALA A 147 2.17 3.52 16.83
C ALA A 147 1.40 3.12 15.56
N SER A 148 0.10 2.88 15.66
CA SER A 148 -0.77 2.53 14.53
C SER A 148 -0.84 3.65 13.49
N VAL A 149 -1.04 4.91 13.91
CA VAL A 149 -1.03 6.07 13.01
C VAL A 149 0.33 6.22 12.33
N MET A 150 1.42 6.12 13.09
CA MET A 150 2.78 6.25 12.55
C MET A 150 3.10 5.13 11.55
N LYS A 151 2.67 3.89 11.81
CA LYS A 151 2.81 2.76 10.90
C LYS A 151 2.05 3.01 9.60
N THR A 152 0.74 3.27 9.67
CA THR A 152 -0.08 3.53 8.47
C THR A 152 0.44 4.71 7.65
N ILE A 153 0.80 5.82 8.31
CA ILE A 153 1.36 6.98 7.62
C ILE A 153 2.71 6.62 6.99
N SER A 154 3.59 5.90 7.68
CA SER A 154 4.91 5.57 7.13
C SER A 154 4.83 4.62 5.94
N GLU A 155 3.95 3.63 5.99
CA GLU A 155 3.67 2.69 4.89
C GLU A 155 3.12 3.41 3.66
N SER A 156 2.17 4.33 3.89
CA SER A 156 1.52 5.08 2.81
C SER A 156 2.37 6.25 2.31
N LYS A 157 3.30 6.78 3.12
CA LYS A 157 4.17 7.91 2.76
C LYS A 157 5.20 7.46 1.76
N SER A 158 5.20 8.08 0.60
CA SER A 158 6.33 8.06 -0.33
C SER A 158 6.72 9.50 -0.62
N LEU A 159 8.01 9.76 -0.85
CA LEU A 159 8.44 11.13 -1.16
C LEU A 159 7.94 11.56 -2.56
N SER A 160 7.58 10.62 -3.43
CA SER A 160 6.85 10.88 -4.67
C SER A 160 5.44 11.43 -4.42
N MET A 161 4.81 11.21 -3.26
CA MET A 161 3.57 11.93 -2.93
C MET A 161 3.78 13.41 -2.66
N HIS A 162 4.95 13.81 -2.16
CA HIS A 162 5.21 15.24 -1.93
C HIS A 162 5.28 16.01 -3.24
N SER A 163 5.81 15.42 -4.32
CA SER A 163 5.77 16.04 -5.65
C SER A 163 4.35 16.11 -6.23
N MET A 164 3.38 15.37 -5.67
CA MET A 164 1.97 15.43 -6.02
C MET A 164 1.16 16.48 -5.25
N ARG A 165 1.73 17.12 -4.21
CA ARG A 165 0.97 18.05 -3.35
C ARG A 165 0.47 19.24 -4.17
N GLY A 166 -0.84 19.48 -4.13
CA GLY A 166 -1.50 20.56 -4.87
C GLY A 166 -1.82 20.25 -6.33
N LYS A 167 -1.38 19.10 -6.87
CA LYS A 167 -1.78 18.65 -8.21
C LYS A 167 -3.19 18.07 -8.19
N LYS A 168 -3.97 18.34 -9.24
CA LYS A 168 -5.30 17.74 -9.42
C LYS A 168 -5.14 16.23 -9.69
N MET A 169 -5.96 15.43 -9.01
CA MET A 169 -5.96 13.98 -9.12
C MET A 169 -7.25 13.49 -9.75
N ARG A 170 -7.16 12.39 -10.51
CA ARG A 170 -8.30 11.60 -10.95
C ARG A 170 -8.99 11.02 -9.72
N THR A 171 -10.32 11.11 -9.70
CA THR A 171 -11.18 10.52 -8.66
C THR A 171 -12.00 9.42 -9.31
N ILE A 172 -11.42 8.22 -9.34
CA ILE A 172 -12.06 7.02 -9.87
C ILE A 172 -12.29 6.08 -8.69
N ALA A 173 -13.51 5.57 -8.55
CA ALA A 173 -13.86 4.55 -7.56
C ALA A 173 -13.15 3.24 -7.88
N VAL A 174 -12.57 2.62 -6.86
CA VAL A 174 -11.93 1.31 -6.97
C VAL A 174 -12.99 0.23 -6.86
N ASP A 175 -12.94 -0.77 -7.72
CA ASP A 175 -13.85 -1.90 -7.76
C ASP A 175 -13.07 -3.21 -7.90
N LYS A 176 -12.95 -3.93 -6.78
CA LYS A 176 -12.21 -5.21 -6.74
C LYS A 176 -12.95 -6.35 -7.44
N SER A 177 -14.23 -6.19 -7.81
CA SER A 177 -14.96 -7.22 -8.55
C SER A 177 -14.34 -7.48 -9.94
N TYR A 178 -13.54 -6.55 -10.47
CA TYR A 178 -12.77 -6.73 -11.69
C TYR A 178 -11.62 -7.74 -11.58
N LEU A 179 -11.27 -8.19 -10.36
CA LEU A 179 -10.36 -9.33 -10.13
C LEU A 179 -10.99 -10.69 -10.49
N THR A 180 -12.27 -10.73 -10.84
CA THR A 180 -12.92 -11.93 -11.40
C THR A 180 -12.59 -12.16 -12.89
N TRP A 181 -11.94 -11.21 -13.55
CA TRP A 181 -11.56 -11.29 -14.96
C TRP A 181 -12.75 -11.48 -15.92
N ASN A 182 -13.93 -10.98 -15.56
CA ASN A 182 -15.10 -11.03 -16.41
C ASN A 182 -14.91 -10.14 -17.66
N LYS A 183 -14.74 -10.79 -18.83
CA LYS A 183 -14.51 -10.14 -20.12
C LYS A 183 -15.67 -9.23 -20.55
N ASP A 184 -16.90 -9.54 -20.17
CA ASP A 184 -18.08 -8.73 -20.53
C ASP A 184 -18.06 -7.34 -19.89
N LYS A 185 -17.26 -7.17 -18.83
CA LYS A 185 -17.02 -5.88 -18.15
C LYS A 185 -15.77 -5.16 -18.66
N MET A 186 -15.10 -5.68 -19.68
CA MET A 186 -13.87 -5.11 -20.23
C MET A 186 -14.11 -4.50 -21.62
N LYS A 187 -13.38 -3.43 -21.91
CA LYS A 187 -13.41 -2.76 -23.23
C LYS A 187 -12.24 -3.27 -24.06
N SER A 188 -12.52 -3.66 -25.30
CA SER A 188 -11.50 -4.03 -26.30
C SER A 188 -10.96 -2.78 -26.96
N LEU A 189 -9.64 -2.64 -26.99
CA LEU A 189 -8.94 -1.49 -27.58
C LEU A 189 -7.74 -1.97 -28.40
N ASP A 190 -7.46 -1.30 -29.51
CA ASP A 190 -6.23 -1.49 -30.25
C ASP A 190 -5.13 -0.58 -29.64
N ALA A 191 -3.93 -1.13 -29.46
CA ALA A 191 -2.84 -0.43 -28.79
C ALA A 191 -1.49 -0.69 -29.47
N ILE A 192 -0.58 0.28 -29.32
CA ILE A 192 0.83 0.12 -29.66
C ILE A 192 1.57 -0.23 -28.38
N LEU A 193 2.15 -1.42 -28.31
CA LEU A 193 2.99 -1.87 -27.23
C LEU A 193 4.46 -1.51 -27.51
N TYR A 194 5.13 -0.97 -26.51
CA TYR A 194 6.53 -0.58 -26.51
C TYR A 194 7.26 -1.45 -25.48
N LYS A 195 7.95 -2.49 -25.96
CA LYS A 195 8.76 -3.39 -25.15
C LYS A 195 10.15 -2.80 -24.96
N ALA A 196 10.57 -2.63 -23.71
CA ALA A 196 11.91 -2.15 -23.39
C ALA A 196 12.97 -3.20 -23.72
N VAL A 197 14.06 -2.76 -24.33
CA VAL A 197 15.24 -3.56 -24.62
C VAL A 197 16.45 -2.85 -24.05
N PHE A 198 17.17 -3.55 -23.19
CA PHE A 198 18.46 -3.12 -22.65
C PHE A 198 19.43 -4.30 -22.73
N THR A 199 20.54 -4.11 -23.43
CA THR A 199 21.53 -5.15 -23.70
C THR A 199 22.78 -5.04 -22.83
N GLY A 200 22.95 -3.93 -22.12
CA GLY A 200 24.11 -3.66 -21.27
C GLY A 200 24.05 -4.34 -19.89
N GLY A 201 25.17 -4.28 -19.19
CA GLY A 201 25.34 -4.72 -17.82
C GLY A 201 25.08 -3.62 -16.78
N VAL A 202 25.56 -3.85 -15.56
CA VAL A 202 25.45 -2.87 -14.46
C VAL A 202 26.29 -1.62 -14.75
N GLU A 203 27.46 -1.82 -15.34
CA GLU A 203 28.41 -0.82 -15.79
C GLU A 203 27.84 0.15 -16.84
N ASP A 204 26.87 -0.31 -17.64
CA ASP A 204 26.28 0.47 -18.73
C ASP A 204 25.10 1.33 -18.26
N ILE A 205 24.51 1.03 -17.08
CA ILE A 205 23.31 1.69 -16.57
C ILE A 205 23.46 3.21 -16.58
N ARG A 206 24.64 3.74 -16.29
CA ARG A 206 24.89 5.19 -16.20
C ARG A 206 24.86 5.90 -17.55
N HIS A 207 25.16 5.20 -18.64
CA HIS A 207 25.46 5.82 -19.95
C HIS A 207 24.57 5.33 -21.09
N GLN A 208 24.08 4.09 -21.02
CA GLN A 208 23.22 3.51 -22.03
C GLN A 208 21.76 3.87 -21.79
N SER A 209 21.08 4.31 -22.85
CA SER A 209 19.63 4.53 -22.85
C SER A 209 18.89 3.22 -23.16
N ILE A 210 17.66 3.10 -22.67
CA ILE A 210 16.78 1.98 -23.01
C ILE A 210 16.16 2.20 -24.40
N GLU A 211 16.22 1.16 -25.22
CA GLU A 211 15.56 1.13 -26.52
C GLU A 211 14.17 0.51 -26.41
N PHE A 212 13.31 0.80 -27.38
CA PHE A 212 11.93 0.29 -27.38
C PHE A 212 11.59 -0.31 -28.73
N VAL A 213 11.20 -1.59 -28.71
CA VAL A 213 10.63 -2.27 -29.87
C VAL A 213 9.11 -2.12 -29.83
N LYS A 214 8.52 -1.80 -30.99
CA LYS A 214 7.08 -1.56 -31.11
C LYS A 214 6.39 -2.76 -31.72
N GLU A 215 5.20 -3.07 -31.21
CA GLU A 215 4.29 -4.03 -31.82
C GLU A 215 2.84 -3.56 -31.66
N ASN A 216 1.99 -3.87 -32.64
CA ASN A 216 0.55 -3.63 -32.52
C ASN A 216 -0.06 -4.80 -31.76
N VAL A 217 -0.89 -4.50 -30.77
CA VAL A 217 -1.55 -5.48 -29.91
C VAL A 217 -3.01 -5.10 -29.71
N ARG A 218 -3.80 -6.08 -29.29
CA ARG A 218 -5.14 -5.84 -28.77
C ARG A 218 -5.13 -6.08 -27.26
N ILE A 219 -5.79 -5.18 -26.54
CA ILE A 219 -5.98 -5.31 -25.09
C ILE A 219 -7.46 -5.30 -24.74
N LEU A 220 -7.83 -6.06 -23.71
CA LEU A 220 -9.06 -5.88 -22.97
C LEU A 220 -8.71 -5.17 -21.66
N ILE A 221 -9.40 -4.07 -21.33
CA ILE A 221 -9.17 -3.31 -20.10
C ILE A 221 -10.47 -3.17 -19.30
N ALA A 222 -10.40 -3.38 -17.99
CA ALA A 222 -11.49 -3.12 -17.07
C ALA A 222 -11.93 -1.64 -17.09
N GLU A 223 -13.24 -1.39 -16.98
CA GLU A 223 -13.76 -0.01 -16.93
C GLU A 223 -13.39 0.75 -15.65
N LYS A 224 -13.21 0.04 -14.53
CA LYS A 224 -12.78 0.62 -13.25
C LYS A 224 -11.51 -0.06 -12.74
N PRO A 225 -10.66 0.68 -12.00
CA PRO A 225 -9.47 0.11 -11.39
C PRO A 225 -9.83 -0.78 -10.20
N PHE A 226 -9.07 -1.84 -9.96
CA PHE A 226 -9.22 -2.69 -8.77
C PHE A 226 -8.33 -2.25 -7.60
N ALA A 227 -7.36 -1.37 -7.85
CA ALA A 227 -6.52 -0.79 -6.82
C ALA A 227 -6.03 0.63 -7.19
N LYS A 228 -5.60 1.38 -6.19
CA LYS A 228 -4.99 2.71 -6.33
C LYS A 228 -3.76 2.79 -5.42
N GLY A 229 -2.60 3.08 -6.02
CA GLY A 229 -1.38 3.45 -5.30
C GLY A 229 -1.25 4.96 -5.12
N ALA A 230 -0.06 5.41 -4.70
CA ALA A 230 0.20 6.83 -4.44
C ALA A 230 0.01 7.72 -5.69
N ILE A 231 0.47 7.24 -6.84
CA ILE A 231 0.53 8.03 -8.08
C ILE A 231 -0.16 7.35 -9.27
N ARG A 232 -0.63 6.11 -9.14
CA ARG A 232 -1.23 5.34 -10.24
C ARG A 232 -2.44 4.52 -9.79
N TYR A 233 -3.39 4.37 -10.69
CA TYR A 233 -4.47 3.38 -10.63
C TYR A 233 -4.03 2.08 -11.30
N ALA A 234 -4.54 0.95 -10.83
CA ALA A 234 -4.31 -0.37 -11.40
C ALA A 234 -5.63 -1.01 -11.84
N TYR A 235 -5.66 -1.44 -13.10
CA TYR A 235 -6.79 -2.07 -13.77
C TYR A 235 -6.43 -3.51 -14.11
N THR A 236 -7.40 -4.42 -14.07
CA THR A 236 -7.21 -5.73 -14.69
C THR A 236 -7.35 -5.60 -16.20
N GLY A 237 -6.57 -6.38 -16.94
CA GLY A 237 -6.67 -6.44 -18.38
C GLY A 237 -6.18 -7.76 -18.96
N LEU A 238 -6.50 -8.00 -20.22
CA LEU A 238 -6.01 -9.16 -20.97
C LEU A 238 -5.22 -8.68 -22.18
N LEU A 239 -3.99 -9.15 -22.32
CA LEU A 239 -3.21 -9.01 -23.54
C LEU A 239 -3.51 -10.20 -24.46
N ASN A 240 -3.74 -9.94 -25.74
CA ASN A 240 -4.03 -10.98 -26.73
C ASN A 240 -5.12 -11.97 -26.27
N ASP A 241 -6.19 -11.41 -25.68
CA ASP A 241 -7.39 -12.09 -25.19
C ASP A 241 -7.22 -13.14 -24.07
N SER A 242 -6.00 -13.38 -23.56
CA SER A 242 -5.74 -14.50 -22.64
C SER A 242 -4.74 -14.19 -21.53
N GLU A 243 -3.70 -13.41 -21.80
CA GLU A 243 -2.64 -13.13 -20.83
C GLU A 243 -3.12 -12.12 -19.80
N ARG A 244 -3.17 -12.52 -18.53
CA ARG A 244 -3.63 -11.66 -17.44
C ARG A 244 -2.57 -10.63 -17.11
N ILE A 245 -2.90 -9.37 -17.33
CA ILE A 245 -2.03 -8.22 -17.07
C ILE A 245 -2.67 -7.25 -16.09
N VAL A 246 -1.82 -6.48 -15.42
CA VAL A 246 -2.19 -5.28 -14.68
C VAL A 246 -1.85 -4.07 -15.54
N ILE A 247 -2.85 -3.25 -15.86
CA ILE A 247 -2.69 -2.01 -16.61
C ILE A 247 -2.68 -0.84 -15.62
N LYS A 248 -1.63 -0.02 -15.62
CA LYS A 248 -1.48 1.10 -14.67
C LYS A 248 -1.52 2.45 -15.36
N GLN A 249 -2.36 3.34 -14.82
CA GLN A 249 -2.54 4.71 -15.31
C GLN A 249 -2.13 5.72 -14.24
N SER A 250 -1.51 6.84 -14.62
CA SER A 250 -1.30 7.98 -13.75
C SER A 250 -2.60 8.46 -13.10
N ALA A 251 -2.58 8.58 -11.77
CA ALA A 251 -3.67 9.15 -11.00
C ALA A 251 -3.68 10.68 -11.07
N SER A 252 -2.66 11.31 -11.65
CA SER A 252 -2.58 12.75 -11.82
C SER A 252 -3.31 13.23 -13.07
N LEU A 253 -3.97 14.38 -12.98
CA LEU A 253 -4.48 15.13 -14.14
C LEU A 253 -3.45 16.12 -14.72
N ASP A 254 -2.26 16.19 -14.13
CA ASP A 254 -1.17 16.99 -14.66
C ASP A 254 -0.71 16.43 -16.01
N PRO A 255 -0.70 17.23 -17.10
CA PRO A 255 -0.24 16.79 -18.40
C PRO A 255 1.16 16.16 -18.39
N GLU A 256 2.08 16.65 -17.55
CA GLU A 256 3.45 16.14 -17.48
C GLU A 256 3.51 14.66 -17.07
N HIS A 257 2.59 14.24 -16.21
CA HIS A 257 2.46 12.87 -15.72
C HIS A 257 1.65 11.94 -16.64
N ASN A 258 1.22 12.43 -17.80
CA ASN A 258 0.44 11.68 -18.78
C ASN A 258 1.15 11.68 -20.15
N THR A 259 2.47 11.91 -20.18
CA THR A 259 3.28 11.89 -21.39
C THR A 259 3.97 10.55 -21.63
N MET A 260 4.30 10.26 -22.89
CA MET A 260 5.17 9.15 -23.28
C MET A 260 6.50 9.16 -22.50
N LYS A 261 7.10 10.35 -22.31
CA LYS A 261 8.37 10.51 -21.58
C LYS A 261 8.24 10.01 -20.14
N PHE A 262 7.21 10.44 -19.43
CA PHE A 262 6.96 10.03 -18.05
C PHE A 262 6.85 8.51 -17.89
N TYR A 263 6.10 7.83 -18.76
CA TYR A 263 5.97 6.37 -18.69
C TYR A 263 7.25 5.63 -19.10
N LYS A 264 8.02 6.16 -20.06
CA LYS A 264 9.32 5.58 -20.42
C LYS A 264 10.32 5.67 -19.26
N GLU A 265 10.34 6.77 -18.51
CA GLU A 265 11.17 6.90 -17.30
C GLU A 265 10.75 5.90 -16.21
N MET A 266 9.45 5.62 -16.04
CA MET A 266 8.98 4.59 -15.11
C MET A 266 9.43 3.19 -15.53
N ILE A 267 9.42 2.89 -16.82
CA ILE A 267 9.94 1.63 -17.36
C ILE A 267 11.44 1.53 -17.14
N GLU A 268 12.16 2.64 -17.32
CA GLU A 268 13.60 2.68 -17.07
C GLU A 268 13.95 2.30 -15.63
N ILE A 269 13.21 2.82 -14.67
CA ILE A 269 13.39 2.48 -13.26
C ILE A 269 13.23 0.98 -13.02
N GLN A 270 12.20 0.37 -13.60
CA GLN A 270 11.96 -1.07 -13.48
C GLN A 270 13.07 -1.90 -14.11
N VAL A 271 13.47 -1.57 -15.35
CA VAL A 271 14.52 -2.29 -16.10
C VAL A 271 15.85 -2.23 -15.37
N VAL A 272 16.26 -1.05 -14.91
CA VAL A 272 17.50 -0.86 -14.12
C VAL A 272 17.45 -1.68 -12.83
N SER A 273 16.32 -1.64 -12.12
CA SER A 273 16.14 -2.42 -10.88
C SER A 273 16.19 -3.93 -11.13
N LYS A 274 15.64 -4.40 -12.26
CA LYS A 274 15.69 -5.81 -12.69
C LYS A 274 17.12 -6.27 -12.94
N ILE A 275 17.90 -5.50 -13.68
CA ILE A 275 19.32 -5.81 -13.98
C ILE A 275 20.13 -5.91 -12.69
N LEU A 276 19.95 -4.94 -11.79
CA LEU A 276 20.62 -4.94 -10.49
C LEU A 276 20.21 -6.17 -9.65
N ALA A 277 18.92 -6.51 -9.59
CA ALA A 277 18.46 -7.67 -8.85
C ALA A 277 19.03 -9.00 -9.39
N GLN A 278 19.10 -9.14 -10.72
CA GLN A 278 19.74 -10.29 -11.37
C GLN A 278 21.20 -10.39 -10.97
N LYS A 279 21.96 -9.29 -11.06
CA LYS A 279 23.37 -9.27 -10.71
C LYS A 279 23.61 -9.53 -9.21
N PHE A 280 22.78 -8.99 -8.34
CA PHE A 280 22.83 -9.26 -6.90
C PHE A 280 22.68 -10.76 -6.62
N PHE A 281 21.70 -11.40 -7.27
CA PHE A 281 21.44 -12.82 -7.09
C PHE A 281 22.60 -13.70 -7.57
N GLU A 282 23.20 -13.37 -8.72
CA GLU A 282 24.39 -14.07 -9.24
C GLU A 282 25.57 -14.04 -8.25
N LEU A 283 25.78 -12.90 -7.58
CA LEU A 283 26.89 -12.71 -6.66
C LEU A 283 26.68 -13.42 -5.32
N VAL A 284 25.48 -13.26 -4.73
CA VAL A 284 25.24 -13.71 -3.35
C VAL A 284 24.80 -15.19 -3.30
N LYS A 285 24.27 -15.74 -4.41
CA LYS A 285 23.76 -17.13 -4.49
C LYS A 285 22.80 -17.46 -3.35
N LEU A 286 21.87 -16.54 -3.07
CA LEU A 286 20.92 -16.66 -1.98
C LEU A 286 19.92 -17.79 -2.20
N ALA A 287 19.40 -18.33 -1.09
CA ALA A 287 18.30 -19.29 -1.13
C ALA A 287 16.97 -18.67 -1.61
N LYS A 288 16.78 -17.36 -1.39
CA LYS A 288 15.60 -16.57 -1.79
C LYS A 288 15.95 -15.71 -2.99
N LYS A 289 15.23 -15.87 -4.10
CA LYS A 289 15.44 -15.06 -5.30
C LYS A 289 14.78 -13.69 -5.15
N VAL A 290 15.44 -12.65 -5.64
CA VAL A 290 14.85 -11.33 -5.84
C VAL A 290 14.71 -11.11 -7.33
N SER A 291 13.51 -10.77 -7.78
CA SER A 291 13.21 -10.51 -9.18
C SER A 291 12.25 -9.34 -9.31
N PHE A 292 12.34 -8.62 -10.43
CA PHE A 292 11.38 -7.59 -10.79
C PHE A 292 10.57 -8.04 -12.00
N LEU A 293 9.28 -7.70 -12.02
CA LEU A 293 8.41 -7.93 -13.16
C LEU A 293 8.91 -7.17 -14.39
N ASP A 294 8.67 -7.77 -15.56
CA ASP A 294 8.76 -7.05 -16.82
C ASP A 294 7.64 -6.04 -16.92
N VAL A 295 7.98 -4.86 -17.42
CA VAL A 295 7.03 -3.77 -17.64
C VAL A 295 7.16 -3.27 -19.08
N SER A 296 6.02 -2.97 -19.69
CA SER A 296 5.96 -2.39 -21.03
C SER A 296 5.04 -1.17 -21.03
N LEU A 297 5.18 -0.32 -22.05
CA LEU A 297 4.31 0.83 -22.25
C LEU A 297 3.30 0.51 -23.35
N ILE A 298 2.04 0.85 -23.14
CA ILE A 298 1.03 0.83 -24.19
C ILE A 298 0.55 2.24 -24.48
N GLN A 299 0.31 2.52 -25.75
CA GLN A 299 -0.42 3.69 -26.22
C GLN A 299 -1.70 3.24 -26.90
N ILE A 300 -2.85 3.68 -26.40
CA ILE A 300 -4.14 3.39 -27.01
C ILE A 300 -4.25 4.14 -28.33
N VAL A 301 -4.60 3.45 -29.42
CA VAL A 301 -4.60 4.03 -30.77
C VAL A 301 -5.67 5.11 -30.90
N GLU A 302 -6.86 4.87 -30.35
CA GLU A 302 -8.01 5.76 -30.50
C GLU A 302 -7.89 7.02 -29.65
N THR A 303 -7.37 6.92 -28.42
CA THR A 303 -7.32 8.04 -27.47
C THR A 303 -5.95 8.70 -27.36
N GLY A 304 -4.89 8.01 -27.78
CA GLY A 304 -3.51 8.43 -27.59
C GLY A 304 -3.02 8.35 -26.13
N GLU A 305 -3.83 7.81 -25.21
CA GLU A 305 -3.47 7.68 -23.79
C GLU A 305 -2.41 6.62 -23.57
N TYR A 306 -1.57 6.86 -22.56
CA TYR A 306 -0.45 6.01 -22.19
C TYR A 306 -0.70 5.28 -20.87
N PHE A 307 -0.27 4.03 -20.82
CA PHE A 307 -0.32 3.17 -19.63
C PHE A 307 0.93 2.28 -19.56
N THR A 308 1.29 1.84 -18.36
CA THR A 308 2.24 0.71 -18.21
C THR A 308 1.48 -0.59 -18.02
N ILE A 309 1.99 -1.69 -18.57
CA ILE A 309 1.46 -3.03 -18.35
C ILE A 309 2.54 -3.93 -17.74
N GLU A 310 2.11 -4.84 -16.88
CA GLU A 310 2.94 -5.89 -16.26
C GLU A 310 2.08 -7.15 -16.06
N ASP A 311 2.72 -8.30 -15.88
CA ASP A 311 2.02 -9.55 -15.60
C ASP A 311 1.26 -9.49 -14.27
N PHE A 312 0.06 -10.06 -14.24
CA PHE A 312 -0.64 -10.26 -12.98
C PHE A 312 -0.06 -11.43 -12.21
N ILE A 313 0.36 -11.18 -10.98
CA ILE A 313 0.81 -12.21 -10.04
C ILE A 313 -0.22 -12.34 -8.91
N PRO A 314 -0.79 -13.52 -8.67
CA PRO A 314 -1.68 -13.73 -7.53
C PRO A 314 -0.87 -13.76 -6.23
N GLY A 315 -1.37 -13.09 -5.20
CA GLY A 315 -0.77 -13.11 -3.87
C GLY A 315 -1.10 -11.85 -3.07
N GLU A 316 -0.65 -11.85 -1.83
CA GLU A 316 -0.72 -10.67 -0.98
C GLU A 316 0.36 -9.68 -1.41
N PHE A 317 -0.07 -8.47 -1.78
CA PHE A 317 0.84 -7.40 -2.14
C PHE A 317 1.37 -6.73 -0.88
N VAL A 318 2.69 -6.70 -0.76
CA VAL A 318 3.42 -6.30 0.44
C VAL A 318 4.43 -5.21 0.10
N LYS A 319 4.56 -4.21 0.99
CA LYS A 319 5.63 -3.21 0.95
C LYS A 319 6.62 -3.48 2.08
N TRP A 320 7.85 -3.88 1.73
CA TRP A 320 8.92 -4.11 2.71
C TRP A 320 9.62 -2.82 3.12
N MET A 321 9.75 -1.89 2.19
CA MET A 321 10.33 -0.57 2.46
C MET A 321 9.79 0.46 1.47
N ASN A 322 9.91 1.75 1.80
CA ASN A 322 9.58 2.84 0.88
C ASN A 322 10.84 3.65 0.49
N ASN A 323 10.67 4.67 -0.35
CA ASN A 323 11.73 5.61 -0.72
C ASN A 323 11.95 6.77 0.28
N CYS A 324 11.40 6.67 1.49
CA CYS A 324 11.43 7.69 2.55
C CYS A 324 11.91 7.15 3.91
N GLY A 325 12.55 5.98 3.94
CA GLY A 325 13.17 5.39 5.12
C GLY A 325 12.24 4.55 6.01
N PHE A 326 11.01 4.27 5.57
CA PHE A 326 10.20 3.22 6.19
C PHE A 326 10.78 1.85 5.85
N LEU A 327 10.88 1.01 6.87
CA LEU A 327 11.22 -0.40 6.80
C LEU A 327 10.17 -1.16 7.61
N ASN A 328 9.56 -2.17 7.01
CA ASN A 328 8.56 -2.99 7.68
C ASN A 328 9.25 -4.04 8.55
N GLU A 329 9.32 -3.78 9.85
CA GLU A 329 10.00 -4.64 10.83
C GLU A 329 9.30 -5.99 11.04
N ASP A 330 7.97 -6.05 10.90
CA ASP A 330 7.17 -7.26 11.14
C ASP A 330 7.47 -8.37 10.12
N ILE A 331 7.87 -7.97 8.92
CA ILE A 331 8.17 -8.86 7.78
C ILE A 331 9.57 -8.58 7.22
N TYR A 332 10.50 -8.13 8.09
CA TYR A 332 11.83 -7.71 7.71
C TYR A 332 12.57 -8.75 6.87
N SER A 333 13.24 -8.30 5.80
CA SER A 333 14.07 -9.14 4.95
C SER A 333 15.50 -8.62 4.89
N CYS A 334 16.44 -9.39 5.45
CA CYS A 334 17.88 -9.12 5.32
C CYS A 334 18.28 -8.99 3.83
N THR A 335 17.68 -9.80 2.97
CA THR A 335 17.96 -9.85 1.54
C THR A 335 17.58 -8.55 0.84
N LEU A 336 16.37 -8.04 1.07
CA LEU A 336 15.89 -6.82 0.42
C LEU A 336 16.62 -5.58 0.95
N ASP A 337 16.87 -5.53 2.26
CA ASP A 337 17.61 -4.44 2.90
C ASP A 337 19.07 -4.39 2.41
N ALA A 338 19.73 -5.55 2.29
CA ALA A 338 21.07 -5.64 1.72
C ALA A 338 21.10 -5.34 0.21
N PHE A 339 20.06 -5.70 -0.54
CA PHE A 339 19.94 -5.38 -1.96
C PHE A 339 19.95 -3.87 -2.21
N SER A 340 19.16 -3.10 -1.46
CA SER A 340 19.17 -1.64 -1.54
C SER A 340 20.56 -1.05 -1.24
N HIS A 341 21.21 -1.47 -0.15
CA HIS A 341 22.58 -1.02 0.17
C HIS A 341 23.58 -1.40 -0.93
N TRP A 342 23.55 -2.65 -1.38
CA TRP A 342 24.44 -3.16 -2.42
C TRP A 342 24.25 -2.40 -3.74
N SER A 343 23.01 -2.08 -4.14
CA SER A 343 22.73 -1.34 -5.37
C SER A 343 23.42 0.03 -5.41
N TYR A 344 23.55 0.67 -4.26
CA TYR A 344 24.28 1.94 -4.11
C TYR A 344 25.78 1.76 -4.32
N GLN A 345 26.36 0.72 -3.75
CA GLN A 345 27.81 0.55 -3.82
C GLN A 345 28.30 -0.06 -5.13
N ILE A 346 27.55 -0.99 -5.72
CA ILE A 346 27.93 -1.59 -7.00
C ILE A 346 27.85 -0.60 -8.17
N THR A 347 27.06 0.46 -8.03
CA THR A 347 26.93 1.53 -9.01
C THR A 347 27.86 2.71 -8.71
N ASP A 348 28.90 2.51 -7.89
CA ASP A 348 29.84 3.57 -7.48
C ASP A 348 29.11 4.81 -6.94
N GLU A 349 28.13 4.60 -6.07
CA GLU A 349 27.30 5.63 -5.43
C GLU A 349 26.38 6.41 -6.40
N TYR A 350 26.25 5.96 -7.66
CA TYR A 350 25.44 6.62 -8.68
C TYR A 350 23.94 6.56 -8.40
N LEU A 351 23.43 5.42 -7.92
CA LEU A 351 22.00 5.24 -7.67
C LEU A 351 21.70 4.23 -6.58
N ILE A 352 20.56 4.36 -5.91
CA ILE A 352 20.03 3.35 -4.98
C ILE A 352 18.62 2.94 -5.40
N VAL A 353 18.35 1.63 -5.38
CA VAL A 353 17.01 1.07 -5.60
C VAL A 353 16.29 0.93 -4.26
N ASN A 354 15.12 1.54 -4.14
CA ASN A 354 14.25 1.56 -2.96
C ASN A 354 12.78 1.28 -3.37
N ASP A 355 11.85 1.51 -2.43
CA ASP A 355 10.41 1.22 -2.61
C ASP A 355 10.15 -0.23 -3.03
N LEU A 356 10.80 -1.17 -2.32
CA LEU A 356 10.71 -2.59 -2.59
C LEU A 356 9.35 -3.12 -2.11
N GLN A 357 8.51 -3.43 -3.07
CA GLN A 357 7.12 -3.88 -2.89
C GLN A 357 6.75 -4.89 -3.98
N GLY A 358 5.79 -5.77 -3.68
CA GLY A 358 5.42 -6.87 -4.56
C GLY A 358 4.87 -8.06 -3.79
N ILE A 359 5.13 -9.29 -4.25
CA ILE A 359 4.58 -10.51 -3.68
C ILE A 359 5.72 -11.45 -3.28
N LEU A 360 5.57 -12.11 -2.14
CA LEU A 360 6.42 -13.23 -1.73
C LEU A 360 5.78 -14.54 -2.18
N VAL A 361 6.28 -15.10 -3.27
CA VAL A 361 5.77 -16.36 -3.85
C VAL A 361 6.34 -17.55 -3.08
N ASP A 362 5.46 -18.48 -2.70
CA ASP A 362 5.78 -19.71 -1.98
C ASP A 362 6.62 -19.49 -0.70
N ASN A 363 6.43 -18.36 -0.02
CA ASN A 363 7.22 -17.92 1.15
C ASN A 363 8.74 -17.86 0.89
N LYS A 364 9.15 -17.84 -0.38
CA LYS A 364 10.55 -18.02 -0.78
C LYS A 364 11.05 -16.91 -1.68
N ASP A 365 10.38 -16.66 -2.81
CA ASP A 365 10.91 -15.80 -3.86
C ASP A 365 10.18 -14.45 -3.91
N TYR A 366 10.95 -13.37 -3.95
CA TYR A 366 10.43 -12.02 -4.06
C TYR A 366 10.19 -11.68 -5.53
N VAL A 367 8.94 -11.40 -5.88
CA VAL A 367 8.54 -10.87 -7.17
C VAL A 367 8.09 -9.42 -6.95
N LEU A 368 8.98 -8.49 -7.28
CA LEU A 368 8.85 -7.07 -6.99
C LEU A 368 8.36 -6.29 -8.20
N THR A 369 7.72 -5.15 -7.93
CA THR A 369 7.35 -4.20 -8.97
C THR A 369 7.30 -2.77 -8.43
N ASP A 370 7.25 -1.79 -9.32
CA ASP A 370 7.19 -0.37 -9.01
C ASP A 370 8.27 0.11 -8.03
N PRO A 371 9.56 -0.19 -8.26
CA PRO A 371 10.63 0.36 -7.43
C PRO A 371 10.74 1.87 -7.64
N ALA A 372 11.49 2.51 -6.75
CA ALA A 372 11.94 3.89 -6.91
C ALA A 372 13.47 3.93 -6.93
N ILE A 373 14.04 4.75 -7.80
CA ILE A 373 15.49 4.99 -7.83
C ILE A 373 15.77 6.39 -7.31
N SER A 374 16.76 6.53 -6.43
CA SER A 374 17.33 7.84 -6.07
C SER A 374 18.76 7.95 -6.59
N SER A 375 19.04 8.97 -7.39
CA SER A 375 20.37 9.22 -7.97
C SER A 375 20.87 10.62 -7.60
N PRO A 376 21.98 10.78 -6.87
CA PRO A 376 22.51 12.08 -6.46
C PRO A 376 22.96 12.99 -7.61
N GLU A 377 23.39 12.41 -8.72
CA GLU A 377 24.05 13.14 -9.82
C GLU A 377 23.13 13.42 -11.03
N GLY A 378 21.94 12.82 -11.09
CA GLY A 378 21.04 12.90 -12.24
C GLY A 378 19.62 13.25 -11.85
N TYR A 379 19.37 14.50 -11.41
CA TYR A 379 18.05 14.95 -10.93
C TYR A 379 16.94 14.76 -11.98
N ASP A 380 17.28 14.84 -13.27
CA ASP A 380 16.31 14.79 -14.38
C ASP A 380 16.05 13.37 -14.92
N ARG A 381 16.76 12.34 -14.42
CA ARG A 381 16.55 10.93 -14.77
C ARG A 381 15.78 10.21 -13.65
N PHE A 382 15.06 9.14 -13.99
CA PHE A 382 14.26 8.33 -13.05
C PHE A 382 13.01 9.03 -12.49
N SER A 383 12.38 9.90 -13.28
CA SER A 383 11.05 10.47 -13.03
C SER A 383 10.90 11.26 -11.71
N THR A 384 9.65 11.60 -11.36
CA THR A 384 9.30 12.25 -10.09
C THR A 384 9.50 11.40 -8.84
N THR A 385 9.92 10.13 -9.00
CA THR A 385 10.30 9.25 -7.89
C THR A 385 11.79 9.37 -7.53
N ASN A 386 12.59 10.09 -8.32
CA ASN A 386 13.96 10.42 -7.98
C ASN A 386 14.03 11.51 -6.92
N LEU A 387 14.63 11.16 -5.78
CA LEU A 387 14.72 12.03 -4.61
C LEU A 387 16.15 12.49 -4.35
N ALA A 388 17.04 12.21 -5.30
CA ALA A 388 18.45 12.49 -5.24
C ALA A 388 19.04 12.08 -3.87
N LEU A 389 19.90 12.92 -3.31
CA LEU A 389 20.56 12.67 -2.03
C LEU A 389 19.58 12.53 -0.85
N LYS A 390 18.35 13.08 -0.95
CA LYS A 390 17.35 12.97 0.11
C LYS A 390 16.87 11.52 0.28
N GLY A 391 16.63 10.81 -0.82
CA GLY A 391 16.25 9.40 -0.80
C GLY A 391 17.37 8.52 -0.22
N VAL A 392 18.60 8.73 -0.70
CA VAL A 392 19.82 8.04 -0.18
C VAL A 392 19.98 8.26 1.32
N LYS A 393 19.89 9.52 1.78
CA LYS A 393 19.99 9.84 3.21
C LYS A 393 18.90 9.17 4.03
N LYS A 394 17.66 9.15 3.54
CA LYS A 394 16.53 8.54 4.25
C LYS A 394 16.68 7.04 4.42
N PHE A 395 17.15 6.33 3.39
CA PHE A 395 17.47 4.91 3.49
C PHE A 395 18.56 4.66 4.54
N PHE A 396 19.72 5.30 4.40
CA PHE A 396 20.85 5.01 5.30
C PHE A 396 20.61 5.44 6.75
N GLN A 397 19.72 6.41 7.01
CA GLN A 397 19.35 6.79 8.38
C GLN A 397 18.64 5.69 9.16
N THR A 398 17.96 4.76 8.48
CA THR A 398 17.23 3.63 9.10
C THR A 398 17.84 2.27 8.78
N HIS A 399 18.75 2.19 7.80
CA HIS A 399 19.46 0.97 7.47
C HIS A 399 20.40 0.51 8.59
N GLN A 400 20.41 -0.80 8.84
CA GLN A 400 21.37 -1.49 9.69
C GLN A 400 22.02 -2.60 8.87
N CYS A 401 23.34 -2.52 8.66
CA CYS A 401 24.03 -3.59 7.93
C CYS A 401 23.78 -4.95 8.61
N ASN A 402 23.33 -5.91 7.81
CA ASN A 402 23.05 -7.26 8.26
C ASN A 402 24.12 -8.26 7.76
N HIS A 403 23.93 -9.55 8.00
CA HIS A 403 24.92 -10.58 7.65
C HIS A 403 25.20 -10.67 6.14
N ILE A 404 24.23 -10.33 5.28
CA ILE A 404 24.43 -10.29 3.81
C ILE A 404 25.29 -9.09 3.44
N CYS A 405 25.03 -7.90 4.01
CA CYS A 405 25.89 -6.73 3.81
C CYS A 405 27.34 -7.03 4.21
N LYS A 406 27.54 -7.73 5.34
CA LYS A 406 28.86 -8.15 5.82
C LYS A 406 29.53 -9.17 4.89
N HIS A 407 28.78 -10.16 4.42
CA HIS A 407 29.28 -11.16 3.47
C HIS A 407 29.77 -10.51 2.16
N LEU A 408 29.00 -9.52 1.67
CA LEU A 408 29.34 -8.71 0.51
C LEU A 408 30.43 -7.65 0.77
N LYS A 409 30.91 -7.53 2.02
CA LYS A 409 31.88 -6.52 2.45
C LYS A 409 31.46 -5.09 2.10
N LEU A 410 30.15 -4.82 2.23
CA LEU A 410 29.60 -3.50 2.01
C LEU A 410 30.12 -2.52 3.06
N MET A 411 30.46 -1.31 2.61
CA MET A 411 30.93 -0.23 3.47
C MET A 411 29.73 0.54 4.03
N LYS A 412 29.78 0.85 5.33
CA LYS A 412 28.79 1.72 5.95
C LYS A 412 28.84 3.11 5.31
N HIS A 413 27.69 3.60 4.89
CA HIS A 413 27.58 4.95 4.39
C HIS A 413 27.65 5.96 5.54
N ARG A 414 28.14 7.18 5.30
CA ARG A 414 28.27 8.25 6.32
C ARG A 414 26.96 8.66 7.01
N TYR A 415 25.80 8.37 6.40
CA TYR A 415 24.48 8.62 7.00
C TYR A 415 23.93 7.44 7.81
N GLN A 416 24.60 6.30 7.78
CA GLN A 416 24.28 5.16 8.62
C GLN A 416 24.75 5.44 10.04
N LYS A 417 23.77 5.70 10.92
CA LYS A 417 24.00 6.02 12.33
C LYS A 417 23.73 4.85 13.26
N LEU A 418 22.98 3.86 12.79
CA LEU A 418 22.60 2.70 13.57
C LEU A 418 23.71 1.63 13.50
N ASP A 419 23.86 0.92 14.60
CA ASP A 419 24.73 -0.25 14.66
C ASP A 419 24.21 -1.37 13.75
N ASP A 420 25.10 -2.31 13.44
CA ASP A 420 24.73 -3.49 12.65
C ASP A 420 23.60 -4.25 13.33
N ARG A 421 22.72 -4.82 12.52
CA ARG A 421 21.57 -5.56 13.06
C ARG A 421 22.07 -6.81 13.79
N ASP A 422 21.69 -6.95 15.06
CA ASP A 422 21.98 -8.14 15.86
C ASP A 422 21.02 -9.28 15.50
N MET A 423 21.58 -10.31 14.87
CA MET A 423 20.87 -11.51 14.41
C MET A 423 20.40 -12.39 15.57
N ASN A 424 21.00 -12.29 16.76
CA ASN A 424 20.62 -13.12 17.91
C ASN A 424 19.23 -12.74 18.45
N SER A 425 18.84 -11.46 18.38
CA SER A 425 17.53 -10.99 18.86
C SER A 425 16.35 -11.45 18.00
N MET A 426 16.60 -11.81 16.74
CA MET A 426 15.54 -12.18 15.79
C MET A 426 15.11 -13.64 15.94
N MET A 427 16.01 -14.54 16.37
CA MET A 427 15.64 -15.91 16.74
C MET A 427 14.77 -15.95 18.00
N THR A 428 14.97 -15.03 18.94
CA THR A 428 14.18 -14.98 20.19
C THR A 428 12.73 -14.55 19.96
N LYS A 429 12.46 -13.71 18.94
CA LYS A 429 11.10 -13.28 18.57
C LYS A 429 10.31 -14.27 17.73
N ILE A 430 10.97 -15.27 17.14
CA ILE A 430 10.29 -16.36 16.39
C ILE A 430 9.91 -17.51 17.34
N LEU A 431 10.53 -17.57 18.52
CA LEU A 431 10.32 -18.60 19.54
C LEU A 431 9.43 -18.14 20.72
N ALA A 432 8.96 -16.90 20.69
CA ALA A 432 7.97 -16.32 21.63
C ALA A 432 6.72 -15.96 20.84
#